data_AF-A0A381VI32-F1
#
_entry.id   AF-A0A381VI32-F1
#
_cell.length_a   1.000
_cell.length_b   1.000
_cell.length_c   1.000
_cell.angle_alpha   90.00
_cell.angle_beta   90.00
_cell.angle_gamma   90.00
#
_symmetry.space_group_name_H-M   'P 1'
#
loop_
_entity.id
_entity.type
_entity.pdbx_description
1 polymer ?
#
loop_
_entity_poly.entity_id
_entity_poly.type
_entity_poly.pdbx_seq_one_letter_code
_entity_poly.pdbx_strand_id
1 'polypeptide(L)'
;MEQHYDIIIIGSGPGGYVSAIRCSQLGLKTLCVERCGEDNKPVLGGTCLNVGCIPSKALLDSSHNFQLANSGLESHGIDLKNLSIDVGRMLERKEKIVSGLTKGVESLFKLNKVRSIFGKASIPEKGKVVV
;
A
#
# COMPACT_ATOMS: atom_id res chain seq x y z
N MET A 1 29.30 1.91 3.09
CA MET A 1 29.77 2.74 1.96
C MET A 1 28.78 3.87 1.78
N GLU A 2 29.30 5.10 1.69
CA GLU A 2 28.53 6.30 1.40
C GLU A 2 28.04 6.29 -0.05
N GLN A 3 26.79 6.69 -0.29
CA GLN A 3 26.20 6.77 -1.62
C GLN A 3 25.43 8.07 -1.78
N HIS A 4 25.70 8.80 -2.86
CA HIS A 4 25.00 10.04 -3.17
C HIS A 4 23.75 9.79 -4.03
N TYR A 5 22.68 10.51 -3.68
CA TYR A 5 21.39 10.58 -4.38
C TYR A 5 20.99 12.05 -4.49
N ASP A 6 20.29 12.40 -5.56
CA ASP A 6 19.77 13.76 -5.72
C ASP A 6 18.60 14.01 -4.76
N ILE A 7 17.85 12.95 -4.43
CA ILE A 7 16.78 13.00 -3.44
C ILE A 7 16.64 11.68 -2.67
N ILE A 8 16.41 11.81 -1.37
CA ILE A 8 16.12 10.71 -0.46
C ILE A 8 14.75 10.96 0.17
N ILE A 9 13.85 9.99 0.03
CA ILE A 9 12.50 10.02 0.56
C ILE A 9 12.41 9.04 1.73
N ILE A 10 11.95 9.52 2.88
CA ILE A 10 11.79 8.71 4.09
C ILE A 10 10.30 8.39 4.26
N GLY A 11 9.97 7.10 4.11
CA GLY A 11 8.61 6.56 4.12
C GLY A 11 8.05 6.37 2.71
N SER A 12 7.33 5.27 2.51
CA SER A 12 6.72 4.89 1.24
C SER A 12 5.19 4.93 1.27
N GLY A 13 4.59 5.74 2.15
CA GLY A 13 3.15 6.04 2.09
C GLY A 13 2.78 6.81 0.82
N PRO A 14 1.48 7.18 0.64
CA PRO A 14 1.02 7.91 -0.55
C PRO A 14 1.86 9.13 -0.91
N GLY A 15 2.26 9.94 0.08
CA GLY A 15 3.16 11.08 -0.18
C GLY A 15 4.57 10.65 -0.63
N GLY A 16 5.09 9.56 -0.05
CA GLY A 16 6.45 9.10 -0.30
C GLY A 16 6.62 8.43 -1.66
N TYR A 17 5.86 7.37 -1.94
CA TYR A 17 6.05 6.59 -3.18
C TYR A 17 5.68 7.40 -4.43
N VAL A 18 4.66 8.27 -4.36
CA VAL A 18 4.28 9.14 -5.47
C VAL A 18 5.39 10.17 -5.73
N SER A 19 5.92 10.80 -4.68
CA SER A 19 7.04 11.74 -4.81
C SER A 19 8.29 11.06 -5.37
N ALA A 20 8.58 9.82 -4.94
CA ALA A 20 9.76 9.09 -5.40
C ALA A 20 9.69 8.82 -6.91
N ILE A 21 8.52 8.33 -7.36
CA ILE A 21 8.23 8.11 -8.78
C ILE A 21 8.38 9.42 -9.55
N ARG A 22 7.76 10.51 -9.06
CA ARG A 22 7.78 11.79 -9.77
C ARG A 22 9.20 12.38 -9.88
N CYS A 23 9.99 12.30 -8.82
CA CYS A 23 11.38 12.77 -8.84
C CYS A 23 12.22 11.99 -9.84
N SER A 24 12.05 10.67 -9.89
CA SER A 24 12.77 9.85 -10.88
C SER A 24 12.35 10.16 -12.33
N GLN A 25 11.06 10.43 -12.56
CA GLN A 25 10.57 10.90 -13.88
C GLN A 25 11.17 12.24 -14.30
N LEU A 26 11.55 13.08 -13.34
CA LEU A 26 12.25 14.36 -13.58
C LEU A 26 13.77 14.18 -13.76
N GLY A 27 14.26 12.93 -13.77
CA GLY A 27 15.67 12.61 -13.99
C GLY A 27 16.53 12.57 -12.73
N LEU A 28 15.93 12.69 -11.53
CA LEU A 28 16.66 12.69 -10.27
C LEU A 28 16.96 11.25 -9.80
N LYS A 29 18.21 10.98 -9.44
CA LYS A 29 18.61 9.73 -8.80
C LYS A 29 17.97 9.63 -7.42
N THR A 30 16.92 8.81 -7.33
CA THR A 30 15.99 8.79 -6.19
C THR A 30 16.15 7.53 -5.33
N LEU A 31 16.26 7.73 -4.01
CA LEU A 31 16.19 6.67 -2.99
C LEU A 31 14.91 6.83 -2.17
N CYS A 32 14.20 5.73 -1.91
CA CYS A 32 13.11 5.67 -0.95
C CYS A 32 13.48 4.71 0.20
N VAL A 33 13.33 5.14 1.45
CA VAL A 33 13.60 4.33 2.64
C VAL A 33 12.29 3.99 3.31
N GLU A 34 12.01 2.72 3.57
CA GLU A 34 10.80 2.28 4.25
C GLU A 34 11.14 1.34 5.42
N ARG A 35 10.54 1.61 6.58
CA ARG A 35 10.77 0.84 7.81
C ARG A 35 9.84 -0.36 7.94
N CYS A 36 8.71 -0.35 7.25
CA CYS A 36 7.76 -1.46 7.20
C CYS A 36 8.27 -2.49 6.19
N GLY A 37 8.32 -3.74 6.59
CA GLY A 37 8.92 -4.80 5.77
C GLY A 37 9.32 -6.01 6.59
N GLU A 38 9.64 -7.07 5.88
CA GLU A 38 10.04 -8.37 6.42
C GLU A 38 11.21 -8.90 5.57
N ASP A 39 12.07 -9.73 6.14
CA ASP A 39 13.20 -10.35 5.44
C ASP A 39 14.10 -9.36 4.66
N ASN A 40 14.38 -8.20 5.27
CA ASN A 40 15.15 -7.10 4.66
C ASN A 40 14.55 -6.54 3.36
N LYS A 41 13.25 -6.75 3.13
CA LYS A 41 12.51 -6.20 1.98
C LYS A 41 11.44 -5.23 2.46
N PRO A 42 11.39 -4.01 1.91
CA PRO A 42 10.38 -3.04 2.28
C PRO A 42 9.00 -3.46 1.74
N VAL A 43 7.96 -3.33 2.55
CA VAL A 43 6.56 -3.41 2.11
C VAL A 43 6.08 -1.98 1.83
N LEU A 44 5.88 -1.67 0.55
CA LEU A 44 5.61 -0.31 0.10
C LEU A 44 4.12 0.10 0.25
N GLY A 45 3.84 1.39 0.16
CA GLY A 45 2.48 1.97 0.14
C GLY A 45 1.98 2.50 1.49
N GLY A 46 2.73 2.26 2.56
CA GLY A 46 2.49 2.82 3.91
C GLY A 46 1.09 2.54 4.47
N THR A 47 0.62 3.41 5.38
CA THR A 47 -0.63 3.21 6.13
C THR A 47 -1.84 3.05 5.22
N CYS A 48 -2.02 3.93 4.24
CA CYS A 48 -3.23 3.96 3.43
C CYS A 48 -3.44 2.65 2.65
N LEU A 49 -2.36 2.06 2.13
CA LEU A 49 -2.42 0.80 1.40
C LEU A 49 -2.48 -0.42 2.34
N ASN A 50 -1.63 -0.48 3.36
CA ASN A 50 -1.43 -1.71 4.12
C ASN A 50 -2.47 -1.89 5.24
N VAL A 51 -2.81 -0.82 5.96
CA VAL A 51 -3.58 -0.91 7.23
C VAL A 51 -4.63 0.21 7.39
N GLY A 52 -4.98 0.89 6.30
CA GLY A 52 -5.84 2.07 6.33
C GLY A 52 -6.91 2.07 5.26
N CYS A 53 -6.80 2.98 4.30
CA CYS A 53 -7.79 3.23 3.26
C CYS A 53 -8.20 1.95 2.51
N ILE A 54 -7.25 1.24 1.93
CA ILE A 54 -7.52 0.09 1.07
C ILE A 54 -8.18 -1.05 1.84
N PRO A 55 -7.61 -1.55 2.96
CA PRO A 55 -8.25 -2.64 3.70
C PRO A 55 -9.61 -2.22 4.26
N SER A 56 -9.79 -0.99 4.74
CA SER A 56 -11.09 -0.53 5.23
C SER A 56 -12.14 -0.51 4.13
N LYS A 57 -11.81 -0.03 2.92
CA LYS A 57 -12.77 0.04 1.81
C LYS A 57 -13.08 -1.35 1.24
N ALA A 58 -12.12 -2.27 1.22
CA ALA A 58 -12.38 -3.66 0.82
C ALA A 58 -13.38 -4.37 1.76
N LEU A 59 -13.29 -4.09 3.07
CA LEU A 59 -14.22 -4.63 4.07
C LEU A 59 -15.58 -3.93 4.02
N LEU A 60 -15.62 -2.61 3.88
CA LEU A 60 -16.86 -1.83 3.72
C LEU A 60 -17.66 -2.30 2.49
N ASP A 61 -17.00 -2.54 1.36
CA ASP A 61 -17.65 -3.08 0.16
C ASP A 61 -18.22 -4.48 0.42
N SER A 62 -17.46 -5.37 1.05
CA SER A 62 -17.92 -6.73 1.35
C SER A 62 -19.12 -6.73 2.29
N SER A 63 -19.08 -5.93 3.36
CA SER A 63 -20.18 -5.84 4.34
C SER A 63 -21.40 -5.13 3.76
N HIS A 64 -21.21 -4.13 2.90
CA HIS A 64 -22.32 -3.46 2.22
C HIS A 64 -23.05 -4.42 1.26
N ASN A 65 -22.33 -5.25 0.51
CA ASN A 65 -22.94 -6.27 -0.34
C ASN A 65 -23.73 -7.31 0.47
N PHE A 66 -23.22 -7.73 1.63
CA PHE A 66 -23.97 -8.59 2.54
C PHE A 66 -25.25 -7.92 3.04
N GLN A 67 -25.18 -6.64 3.44
CA GLN A 67 -26.35 -5.89 3.88
C GLN A 67 -27.39 -5.70 2.78
N LEU A 68 -26.94 -5.40 1.56
CA LEU A 68 -27.80 -5.29 0.39
C LEU A 68 -28.52 -6.61 0.14
N ALA A 69 -27.80 -7.73 0.14
CA ALA A 69 -28.38 -9.06 -0.01
C ALA A 69 -29.36 -9.43 1.12
N ASN A 70 -29.11 -8.97 2.34
CA ASN A 70 -29.92 -9.30 3.51
C ASN A 70 -31.28 -8.60 3.52
N SER A 71 -31.36 -7.33 3.09
CA SER A 71 -32.62 -6.56 3.23
C SER A 71 -32.86 -5.49 2.17
N GLY A 72 -31.98 -5.36 1.17
CA GLY A 72 -32.07 -4.28 0.17
C GLY A 72 -32.59 -4.73 -1.19
N LEU A 73 -32.86 -6.02 -1.40
CA LEU A 73 -33.24 -6.58 -2.71
C LEU A 73 -34.71 -7.03 -2.81
N GLU A 74 -35.48 -6.96 -1.73
CA GLU A 74 -36.89 -7.38 -1.71
C GLU A 74 -37.76 -6.60 -2.71
N SER A 75 -37.55 -5.28 -2.81
CA SER A 75 -38.25 -4.42 -3.77
C SER A 75 -37.90 -4.72 -5.22
N HIS A 76 -36.77 -5.38 -5.46
CA HIS A 76 -36.38 -5.91 -6.76
C HIS A 76 -36.97 -7.30 -7.04
N GLY A 77 -37.79 -7.85 -6.13
CA GLY A 77 -38.38 -9.17 -6.23
C GLY A 77 -37.41 -10.32 -5.94
N ILE A 78 -36.28 -10.04 -5.27
CA ILE A 78 -35.26 -11.04 -4.95
C ILE A 78 -35.40 -11.41 -3.47
N ASP A 79 -35.74 -12.67 -3.20
CA ASP A 79 -35.81 -13.26 -1.86
C ASP A 79 -34.64 -14.25 -1.66
N LEU A 80 -33.76 -13.95 -0.69
CA LEU A 80 -32.61 -14.78 -0.35
C LEU A 80 -32.82 -15.42 1.01
N LYS A 81 -33.03 -16.74 1.03
CA LYS A 81 -33.16 -17.53 2.26
C LYS A 81 -31.80 -18.06 2.69
N ASN A 82 -31.54 -18.08 4.00
CA ASN A 82 -30.32 -18.62 4.62
C ASN A 82 -29.02 -17.90 4.21
N LEU A 83 -29.05 -16.57 4.15
CA LEU A 83 -27.85 -15.78 3.91
C LEU A 83 -26.85 -15.93 5.07
N SER A 84 -25.57 -16.13 4.75
CA SER A 84 -24.48 -16.24 5.74
C SER A 84 -23.23 -15.53 5.24
N ILE A 85 -22.35 -15.15 6.17
CA ILE A 85 -21.08 -14.49 5.88
C ILE A 85 -19.90 -15.35 6.35
N ASP A 86 -18.97 -15.60 5.43
CA ASP A 86 -17.67 -16.20 5.74
C ASP A 86 -16.64 -15.08 5.95
N VAL A 87 -16.40 -14.77 7.23
CA VAL A 87 -15.46 -13.70 7.63
C VAL A 87 -14.02 -14.06 7.26
N GLY A 88 -13.65 -15.35 7.31
CA GLY A 88 -12.32 -15.80 6.92
C GLY A 88 -12.03 -15.47 5.46
N ARG A 89 -12.95 -15.86 4.57
CA ARG A 89 -12.84 -15.54 3.14
C ARG A 89 -12.89 -14.03 2.85
N MET A 90 -13.66 -13.27 3.61
CA MET A 90 -13.70 -11.81 3.49
C MET A 90 -12.33 -11.18 3.82
N LEU A 91 -11.68 -11.64 4.89
CA LEU A 91 -10.33 -11.20 5.27
C LEU A 91 -9.28 -11.62 4.24
N GLU A 92 -9.36 -12.86 3.72
CA GLU A 92 -8.49 -13.33 2.63
C GLU A 92 -8.61 -12.46 1.37
N ARG A 93 -9.84 -12.07 0.98
CA ARG A 93 -10.07 -11.14 -0.14
C ARG A 93 -9.36 -9.81 0.10
N LYS A 94 -9.50 -9.25 1.30
CA LYS A 94 -8.84 -8.00 1.71
C LYS A 94 -7.32 -8.13 1.61
N GLU A 95 -6.73 -9.21 2.14
CA GLU A 95 -5.27 -9.42 2.06
C GLU A 95 -4.78 -9.58 0.62
N LYS A 96 -5.54 -10.28 -0.23
CA LYS A 96 -5.20 -10.43 -1.65
C LYS A 96 -5.17 -9.08 -2.37
N ILE A 97 -6.12 -8.18 -2.08
CA ILE A 97 -6.15 -6.82 -2.64
C ILE A 97 -4.93 -6.02 -2.17
N VAL A 98 -4.63 -6.03 -0.87
CA VAL A 98 -3.47 -5.33 -0.31
C VAL A 98 -2.17 -5.84 -0.94
N SER A 99 -1.96 -7.16 -0.96
CA SER A 99 -0.76 -7.78 -1.55
C SER A 99 -0.61 -7.50 -3.05
N GLY A 100 -1.72 -7.50 -3.80
CA GLY A 100 -1.69 -7.17 -5.22
C GLY A 100 -1.23 -5.73 -5.47
N LEU A 101 -1.75 -4.79 -4.69
CA LEU A 101 -1.44 -3.38 -4.82
C LEU A 101 -0.03 -3.02 -4.31
N THR A 102 0.47 -3.66 -3.24
CA THR A 102 1.85 -3.44 -2.75
C THR A 102 2.87 -3.88 -3.81
N LYS A 103 2.66 -5.05 -4.43
CA LYS A 103 3.44 -5.52 -5.60
C LYS A 103 3.32 -4.58 -6.80
N GLY A 104 2.17 -3.94 -6.97
CA GLY A 104 1.97 -2.87 -7.95
C GLY A 104 2.89 -1.69 -7.72
N VAL A 105 2.99 -1.20 -6.48
CA VAL A 105 3.92 -0.10 -6.11
C VAL A 105 5.38 -0.51 -6.34
N GLU A 106 5.78 -1.72 -5.96
CA GLU A 106 7.12 -2.25 -6.25
C GLU A 106 7.42 -2.28 -7.76
N SER A 107 6.44 -2.67 -8.58
CA SER A 107 6.58 -2.69 -10.03
C SER A 107 6.74 -1.28 -10.59
N LEU A 108 5.98 -0.31 -10.06
CA LEU A 108 6.12 1.11 -10.43
C LEU A 108 7.50 1.66 -10.06
N PHE A 109 8.06 1.29 -8.91
CA PHE A 109 9.42 1.67 -8.53
C PHE A 109 10.46 1.11 -9.51
N LYS A 110 10.34 -0.17 -9.87
CA LYS A 110 11.23 -0.79 -10.88
C LYS A 110 11.14 -0.09 -12.22
N LEU A 111 9.93 0.17 -12.73
CA LEU A 111 9.70 0.88 -14.00
C LEU A 111 10.31 2.28 -13.98
N ASN A 112 10.16 3.00 -12.87
CA ASN A 112 10.71 4.34 -12.71
C ASN A 112 12.14 4.35 -12.15
N LYS A 113 12.84 3.20 -12.08
CA LYS A 113 14.23 3.10 -11.57
C LYS A 113 14.44 3.72 -10.18
N VAL A 114 13.39 3.75 -9.34
CA VAL A 114 13.48 4.19 -7.95
C VAL A 114 14.08 3.06 -7.13
N ARG A 115 15.18 3.34 -6.42
CA ARG A 115 15.73 2.37 -5.46
C ARG A 115 14.94 2.47 -4.15
N SER A 116 14.53 1.33 -3.62
CA SER A 116 13.98 1.22 -2.27
C SER A 116 14.90 0.41 -1.36
N ILE A 117 15.00 0.82 -0.10
CA ILE A 117 15.68 0.04 0.95
C ILE A 117 14.80 -0.10 2.18
N PHE A 118 14.92 -1.25 2.84
CA PHE A 118 14.31 -1.50 4.13
C PHE A 118 15.18 -0.93 5.24
N GLY A 119 14.61 -0.14 6.13
CA GLY A 119 15.30 0.40 7.29
C GLY A 119 14.65 1.65 7.88
N LYS A 120 15.15 2.08 9.04
CA LYS A 120 14.62 3.25 9.74
C LYS A 120 15.58 4.42 9.54
N ALA A 121 15.18 5.37 8.70
CA ALA A 121 16.01 6.54 8.45
C ALA A 121 16.00 7.57 9.59
N SER A 122 17.12 8.30 9.73
CA SER A 122 17.29 9.51 10.54
C SER A 122 18.12 10.54 9.78
N ILE A 123 17.95 11.82 10.13
CA ILE A 123 18.66 12.97 9.53
C ILE A 123 19.54 13.59 10.63
N PRO A 124 20.79 13.13 10.83
CA PRO A 124 21.64 13.63 11.91
C PRO A 124 22.14 15.05 11.65
N GLU A 125 22.29 15.43 10.38
CA GLU A 125 22.71 16.75 9.95
C GLU A 125 22.22 17.04 8.54
N LYS A 126 22.35 18.31 8.12
CA LYS A 126 21.89 18.77 6.80
C LYS A 126 22.56 17.97 5.68
N GLY A 127 21.74 17.38 4.80
CA GLY A 127 22.20 16.67 3.60
C GLY A 127 22.68 15.23 3.85
N LYS A 128 22.57 14.69 5.08
CA LYS A 128 22.91 13.30 5.38
C LYS A 128 21.71 12.53 5.90
N VAL A 129 21.58 11.28 5.44
CA VAL A 129 20.57 10.32 5.91
C VAL A 129 21.27 9.04 6.32
N VAL A 130 20.96 8.55 7.52
CA VAL A 130 21.43 7.26 8.05
C VAL A 130 20.22 6.33 8.15
N VAL A 131 20.36 5.08 7.71
CA VAL A 131 19.27 4.08 7.60
C VAL A 131 19.60 2.84 8.40
#